data_AF-A0A3M1ANA5-F1
#
_entry.id   AF-A0A3M1ANA5-F1
#
_cell.length_a   1.000
_cell.length_b   1.000
_cell.length_c   1.000
_cell.angle_alpha   90.00
_cell.angle_beta   90.00
_cell.angle_gamma   90.00
#
_symmetry.space_group_name_H-M   'P 1'
#
loop_
_entity.id
_entity.type
_entity.pdbx_description
1 polymer ?
#
loop_
_entity_poly.entity_id
_entity_poly.type
_entity_poly.pdbx_seq_one_letter_code
_entity_poly.pdbx_strand_id
1 'polypeptide(L)'
;MALAEGKGLFIYVPDKLKKMYQKWGFKEHGIYLKLEAADIPKLVTLAGKKPAKPSPPKKPTAGQQTAGYPLGMTDPNKVMKLTKAKMVEHLASALELPASKFNKYTKSQLFKFMELPLETAKNKVNIGAAPPSVKKTAAAGLNEDSFPKPSKKEWPLPSNLPAFQMPDPPGFPPDTANLRVVSRLGGSTGAELVEDPATGKRYVRKRGNSKEHLLEEAYADNAYRAAGLNVPVFKVYETADGPVKLAEYKDDLVSLGNFIQSASTSERRKVLDEVRKGFAVDALMGNWDVLGADLDNVMIDKNGRVWRIDNGGSFRYRAQGIKKDDEYLTEYPVELWTMRDKRVGPKNAQIFGSMDIYQVMDSVRAMLPNKEAVLAAVPDDLRPLVNGRFAIMEDLLATSDTFRTDKWKADYTDPFLEQSTYIRRAGLIDALPKQMKQKSRGSTTVYDDQGREFDRLRGSSSHVERFAQYMRENG
;
A
#
# COMPACT_ATOMS: atom_id res chain seq x y z
N MET A 1 29.49 -43.28 -21.82
CA MET A 1 28.23 -44.04 -21.98
C MET A 1 27.19 -43.26 -22.77
N ALA A 2 26.54 -42.21 -22.24
CA ALA A 2 25.47 -41.48 -22.97
C ALA A 2 25.86 -40.98 -24.39
N LEU A 3 27.05 -40.40 -24.55
CA LEU A 3 27.52 -39.91 -25.87
C LEU A 3 27.84 -41.05 -26.86
N ALA A 4 28.26 -42.22 -26.36
CA ALA A 4 28.53 -43.39 -27.19
C ALA A 4 27.25 -44.02 -27.76
N GLU A 5 26.11 -43.76 -27.12
CA GLU A 5 24.76 -44.13 -27.59
C GLU A 5 24.13 -43.04 -28.49
N GLY A 6 24.91 -42.03 -28.93
CA GLY A 6 24.43 -40.95 -29.80
C GLY A 6 23.58 -39.88 -29.09
N LYS A 7 23.53 -39.87 -27.75
CA LYS A 7 22.76 -38.89 -26.98
C LYS A 7 23.64 -37.70 -26.59
N GLY A 8 23.13 -36.48 -26.73
CA GLY A 8 23.82 -35.27 -26.29
C GLY A 8 23.83 -35.11 -24.76
N LEU A 9 24.94 -34.63 -24.20
CA LEU A 9 25.17 -34.43 -22.77
C LEU A 9 25.20 -32.94 -22.45
N PHE A 10 24.37 -32.48 -21.53
CA PHE A 10 24.33 -31.07 -21.13
C PHE A 10 25.08 -30.87 -19.80
N ILE A 11 26.15 -30.09 -19.80
CA ILE A 11 26.99 -29.85 -18.62
C ILE A 11 26.90 -28.40 -18.18
N TYR A 12 26.67 -28.18 -16.88
CA TYR A 12 26.61 -26.84 -16.30
C TYR A 12 27.99 -26.19 -16.35
N VAL A 13 28.06 -24.96 -16.87
CA VAL A 13 29.30 -24.18 -16.86
C VAL A 13 29.06 -22.89 -16.08
N PRO A 14 29.78 -22.68 -14.95
CA PRO A 14 29.72 -21.40 -14.23
C PRO A 14 30.02 -20.23 -15.18
N ASP A 15 29.29 -19.11 -15.05
CA ASP A 15 29.40 -17.96 -15.97
C ASP A 15 30.83 -17.46 -16.18
N LYS A 16 31.67 -17.56 -15.14
CA LYS A 16 33.09 -17.20 -15.15
C LYS A 16 33.97 -18.02 -16.12
N LEU A 17 33.52 -19.20 -16.54
CA LEU A 17 34.20 -20.08 -17.50
C LEU A 17 33.55 -20.06 -18.90
N LYS A 18 32.36 -19.50 -19.02
CA LYS A 18 31.48 -19.58 -20.21
C LYS A 18 32.13 -19.04 -21.49
N LYS A 19 32.75 -17.85 -21.42
CA LYS A 19 33.50 -17.23 -22.54
C LYS A 19 34.68 -18.07 -23.03
N MET A 20 35.28 -18.89 -22.16
CA MET A 20 36.40 -19.76 -22.51
C MET A 20 35.94 -20.95 -23.35
N TYR A 21 34.83 -21.58 -22.97
CA TYR A 21 34.25 -22.70 -23.72
C TYR A 21 33.65 -22.27 -25.07
N GLN A 22 33.09 -21.06 -25.16
CA GLN A 22 32.69 -20.47 -26.44
C GLN A 22 33.88 -20.29 -27.39
N LYS A 23 35.03 -19.81 -26.90
CA LYS A 23 36.28 -19.72 -27.69
C LYS A 23 36.79 -21.08 -28.15
N TRP A 24 36.51 -22.14 -27.39
CA TRP A 24 36.81 -23.52 -27.77
C TRP A 24 35.75 -24.12 -28.71
N GLY A 25 34.78 -23.33 -29.18
CA GLY A 25 33.81 -23.70 -30.20
C GLY A 25 32.68 -24.61 -29.72
N PHE A 26 32.50 -24.77 -28.41
CA PHE A 26 31.35 -25.50 -27.86
C PHE A 26 30.09 -24.65 -27.93
N LYS A 27 28.96 -25.27 -28.27
CA LYS A 27 27.67 -24.58 -28.44
C LYS A 27 26.89 -24.58 -27.13
N GLU A 28 26.43 -23.40 -26.75
CA GLU A 28 25.65 -23.20 -25.53
C GLU A 28 24.18 -23.55 -25.68
N HIS A 29 23.62 -24.05 -24.59
CA HIS A 29 22.20 -24.28 -24.40
C HIS A 29 21.80 -23.79 -22.99
N GLY A 30 21.57 -22.48 -22.87
CA GLY A 30 21.22 -21.83 -21.60
C GLY A 30 22.44 -21.62 -20.69
N ILE A 31 22.38 -22.14 -19.47
CA ILE A 31 23.52 -22.16 -18.52
C ILE A 31 24.38 -23.44 -18.66
N TYR A 32 24.07 -24.27 -19.66
CA TYR A 32 24.74 -25.54 -19.94
C TYR A 32 25.41 -25.49 -21.33
N LEU A 33 26.46 -26.28 -21.50
CA LEU A 33 26.99 -26.65 -22.82
C LEU A 33 26.41 -27.98 -23.24
N LYS A 34 26.00 -28.10 -24.51
CA LYS A 34 25.67 -29.39 -25.11
C LYS A 34 26.95 -29.98 -25.69
N LEU A 35 27.32 -31.15 -25.21
CA LEU A 35 28.35 -31.98 -25.80
C LEU A 35 27.68 -33.07 -26.62
N GLU A 36 28.19 -33.26 -27.83
CA GLU A 36 27.83 -34.38 -28.69
C GLU A 36 29.03 -35.31 -28.84
N ALA A 37 28.82 -36.51 -29.38
CA ALA A 37 29.90 -37.47 -29.53
C ALA A 37 31.09 -36.91 -30.32
N ALA A 38 30.81 -36.00 -31.27
CA ALA A 38 31.81 -35.30 -32.07
C ALA A 38 32.71 -34.33 -31.28
N ASP A 39 32.30 -33.90 -30.09
CA ASP A 39 33.00 -32.91 -29.26
C ASP A 39 34.07 -33.54 -28.35
N ILE A 40 34.06 -34.87 -28.19
CA ILE A 40 34.91 -35.61 -27.25
C ILE A 40 36.42 -35.46 -27.54
N PRO A 41 36.91 -35.57 -28.79
CA PRO A 41 38.36 -35.44 -29.07
C PRO A 41 38.93 -34.08 -28.67
N LYS A 42 38.13 -33.02 -28.82
CA LYS A 42 38.50 -31.63 -28.49
C LYS A 42 38.61 -31.43 -26.98
N LEU A 43 37.71 -32.05 -26.21
CA LEU A 43 37.67 -32.00 -24.74
C LEU A 43 38.88 -32.70 -24.10
N VAL A 44 39.27 -33.87 -24.62
CA VAL A 44 40.46 -34.60 -24.15
C VAL A 44 41.74 -33.78 -24.37
N THR A 45 41.81 -33.05 -25.48
CA THR A 45 42.95 -32.16 -25.81
C THR A 45 43.04 -30.95 -24.87
N LEU A 46 41.91 -30.50 -24.31
CA LEU A 46 41.83 -29.30 -23.45
C LEU A 46 42.00 -29.61 -21.95
N ALA A 47 41.71 -30.85 -21.53
CA ALA A 47 41.80 -31.30 -20.14
C ALA A 47 43.23 -31.29 -19.54
N GLY A 48 44.26 -31.09 -20.35
CA GLY A 48 45.66 -30.95 -19.92
C GLY A 48 46.12 -29.53 -19.56
N LYS A 49 45.28 -28.49 -19.71
CA LYS A 49 45.67 -27.09 -19.42
C LYS A 49 45.01 -26.59 -18.13
N LYS A 50 45.80 -26.33 -17.08
CA LYS A 50 45.32 -25.85 -15.76
C LYS A 50 44.55 -24.51 -15.89
N PRO A 51 43.31 -24.39 -15.41
CA PRO A 51 42.57 -23.14 -15.42
C PRO A 51 42.92 -22.22 -14.24
N ALA A 52 43.10 -20.93 -14.52
CA ALA A 52 43.25 -19.88 -13.51
C ALA A 52 41.91 -19.61 -12.79
N LYS A 53 41.97 -19.43 -11.46
CA LYS A 53 40.83 -19.26 -10.55
C LYS A 53 40.08 -17.93 -10.78
N PRO A 54 38.76 -17.93 -10.99
CA PRO A 54 37.96 -16.71 -10.88
C PRO A 54 37.09 -16.70 -9.61
N SER A 55 37.04 -15.53 -8.98
CA SER A 55 36.34 -15.20 -7.73
C SER A 55 34.79 -15.25 -7.85
N PRO A 56 34.06 -15.40 -6.73
CA PRO A 56 32.65 -15.79 -6.74
C PRO A 56 31.65 -14.61 -6.77
N PRO A 57 30.42 -14.80 -7.31
CA PRO A 57 29.31 -13.86 -7.18
C PRO A 57 28.66 -13.90 -5.78
N LYS A 58 28.13 -12.76 -5.30
CA LYS A 58 27.38 -12.64 -4.04
C LYS A 58 26.06 -13.45 -4.11
N LYS A 59 25.87 -14.36 -3.15
CA LYS A 59 24.68 -15.22 -2.98
C LYS A 59 23.45 -14.43 -2.49
N PRO A 60 22.21 -14.90 -2.75
CA PRO A 60 21.09 -14.62 -1.86
C PRO A 60 21.39 -15.12 -0.45
N THR A 61 20.92 -14.40 0.57
CA THR A 61 21.12 -14.75 1.98
C THR A 61 20.60 -16.16 2.23
N ALA A 62 21.43 -17.00 2.86
CA ALA A 62 21.10 -18.39 3.13
C ALA A 62 19.84 -18.49 4.03
N GLY A 63 18.83 -19.23 3.58
CA GLY A 63 17.70 -19.67 4.42
C GLY A 63 16.29 -19.38 3.92
N GLN A 64 16.07 -18.53 2.91
CA GLN A 64 14.71 -18.22 2.45
C GLN A 64 14.23 -19.20 1.36
N GLN A 65 13.20 -19.97 1.70
CA GLN A 65 12.48 -20.81 0.74
C GLN A 65 11.65 -19.93 -0.20
N THR A 66 11.81 -20.11 -1.50
CA THR A 66 10.96 -19.51 -2.55
C THR A 66 9.73 -20.40 -2.79
N ALA A 67 8.63 -19.85 -3.30
CA ALA A 67 7.45 -20.63 -3.70
C ALA A 67 7.77 -21.75 -4.72
N GLY A 68 8.93 -21.64 -5.37
CA GLY A 68 9.55 -22.73 -6.10
C GLY A 68 8.85 -23.01 -7.42
N TYR A 69 9.49 -23.86 -8.22
CA TYR A 69 8.87 -24.40 -9.43
C TYR A 69 8.02 -25.64 -9.08
N PRO A 70 6.99 -25.96 -9.88
CA PRO A 70 6.32 -27.24 -9.78
C PRO A 70 7.31 -28.40 -9.75
N LEU A 71 7.02 -29.42 -8.93
CA LEU A 71 7.84 -30.63 -8.83
C LEU A 71 8.21 -31.15 -10.23
N GLY A 72 9.52 -31.17 -10.52
CA GLY A 72 10.07 -31.59 -11.82
C GLY A 72 10.40 -30.49 -12.83
N MET A 73 10.39 -29.20 -12.48
CA MET A 73 10.78 -28.10 -13.37
C MET A 73 11.87 -27.19 -12.78
N THR A 74 12.82 -26.76 -13.62
CA THR A 74 13.92 -25.86 -13.21
C THR A 74 14.17 -24.72 -14.20
N ASP A 75 13.23 -24.43 -15.11
CA ASP A 75 13.33 -23.36 -16.12
C ASP A 75 12.09 -22.44 -16.13
N PRO A 76 12.22 -21.16 -15.73
CA PRO A 76 11.13 -20.18 -15.76
C PRO A 76 10.53 -19.94 -17.16
N ASN A 77 11.30 -20.08 -18.24
CA ASN A 77 10.82 -19.85 -19.60
C ASN A 77 9.95 -21.01 -20.15
N LYS A 78 9.93 -22.18 -19.49
CA LYS A 78 9.04 -23.30 -19.83
C LYS A 78 7.62 -23.15 -19.27
N VAL A 79 7.36 -22.17 -18.40
CA VAL A 79 6.04 -21.97 -17.78
C VAL A 79 4.95 -21.60 -18.80
N MET A 80 5.33 -21.12 -19.99
CA MET A 80 4.37 -20.93 -21.08
C MET A 80 3.68 -22.23 -21.53
N LYS A 81 4.17 -23.43 -21.17
CA LYS A 81 3.47 -24.71 -21.40
C LYS A 81 2.65 -25.23 -20.20
N LEU A 82 2.75 -24.65 -19.01
CA LEU A 82 1.87 -25.03 -17.89
C LEU A 82 0.46 -24.47 -18.09
N THR A 83 -0.58 -25.25 -17.84
CA THR A 83 -1.93 -24.68 -17.83
C THR A 83 -2.09 -23.79 -16.59
N LYS A 84 -2.94 -22.76 -16.67
CA LYS A 84 -3.27 -21.90 -15.52
C LYS A 84 -3.68 -22.76 -14.30
N ALA A 85 -4.44 -23.84 -14.53
CA ALA A 85 -4.87 -24.78 -13.50
C ALA A 85 -3.70 -25.41 -12.72
N LYS A 86 -2.65 -25.89 -13.41
CA LYS A 86 -1.49 -26.50 -12.74
C LYS A 86 -0.67 -25.49 -11.93
N MET A 87 -0.63 -24.23 -12.35
CA MET A 87 0.05 -23.17 -11.59
C MET A 87 -0.74 -22.78 -10.34
N VAL A 88 -2.08 -22.76 -10.45
CA VAL A 88 -2.98 -22.54 -9.31
C VAL A 88 -2.81 -23.64 -8.28
N GLU A 89 -2.78 -24.91 -8.71
CA GLU A 89 -2.60 -26.07 -7.83
C GLU A 89 -1.24 -26.04 -7.10
N HIS A 90 -0.15 -25.77 -7.84
CA HIS A 90 1.19 -25.65 -7.26
C HIS A 90 1.29 -24.55 -6.22
N LEU A 91 0.82 -23.33 -6.55
CA LEU A 91 0.88 -22.20 -5.62
C LEU A 91 -0.05 -22.38 -4.42
N ALA A 92 -1.22 -22.99 -4.62
CA ALA A 92 -2.13 -23.32 -3.52
C ALA A 92 -1.47 -24.27 -2.51
N SER A 93 -0.80 -25.31 -3.02
CA SER A 93 -0.05 -26.24 -2.19
C SER A 93 1.18 -25.61 -1.55
N ALA A 94 2.01 -24.90 -2.30
CA ALA A 94 3.27 -24.33 -1.83
C ALA A 94 3.08 -23.18 -0.81
N LEU A 95 1.99 -22.43 -0.91
CA LEU A 95 1.69 -21.29 -0.02
C LEU A 95 0.68 -21.63 1.08
N GLU A 96 0.18 -22.88 1.11
CA GLU A 96 -0.87 -23.33 2.02
C GLU A 96 -2.13 -22.44 1.96
N LEU A 97 -2.58 -22.12 0.75
CA LEU A 97 -3.75 -21.26 0.49
C LEU A 97 -4.75 -21.94 -0.44
N PRO A 98 -6.06 -21.67 -0.33
CA PRO A 98 -7.05 -22.29 -1.20
C PRO A 98 -6.88 -21.84 -2.67
N ALA A 99 -7.01 -22.79 -3.59
CA ALA A 99 -6.88 -22.57 -5.04
C ALA A 99 -7.76 -21.42 -5.58
N SER A 100 -8.93 -21.19 -4.95
CA SER A 100 -9.85 -20.10 -5.30
C SER A 100 -9.20 -18.71 -5.25
N LYS A 101 -8.21 -18.49 -4.37
CA LYS A 101 -7.47 -17.21 -4.27
C LYS A 101 -6.66 -16.91 -5.52
N PHE A 102 -6.27 -17.94 -6.28
CA PHE A 102 -5.40 -17.80 -7.45
C PHE A 102 -6.17 -17.65 -8.78
N ASN A 103 -7.46 -18.00 -8.79
CA ASN A 103 -8.30 -18.02 -10.00
C ASN A 103 -8.43 -16.65 -10.69
N LYS A 104 -8.36 -15.56 -9.91
CA LYS A 104 -8.43 -14.18 -10.41
C LYS A 104 -7.18 -13.71 -11.15
N TYR A 105 -6.05 -14.42 -11.02
CA TYR A 105 -4.78 -13.99 -11.62
C TYR A 105 -4.58 -14.59 -13.01
N THR A 106 -3.95 -13.81 -13.89
CA THR A 106 -3.49 -14.29 -15.20
C THR A 106 -2.31 -15.23 -15.04
N LYS A 107 -2.06 -16.05 -16.06
CA LYS A 107 -0.90 -16.95 -16.11
C LYS A 107 0.43 -16.24 -15.88
N SER A 108 0.59 -15.03 -16.43
CA SER A 108 1.78 -14.19 -16.24
C SER A 108 1.94 -13.71 -14.78
N GLN A 109 0.82 -13.39 -14.11
CA GLN A 109 0.85 -12.97 -12.70
C GLN A 109 1.18 -14.13 -11.76
N LEU A 110 0.60 -15.32 -12.00
CA LEU A 110 0.91 -16.53 -11.24
C LEU A 110 2.39 -16.89 -11.34
N PHE A 111 2.97 -16.70 -12.53
CA PHE A 111 4.40 -16.91 -12.74
C PHE A 111 5.26 -16.01 -11.86
N LYS A 112 4.93 -14.71 -11.78
CA LYS A 112 5.62 -13.76 -10.91
C LYS A 112 5.52 -14.13 -9.42
N PHE A 113 4.47 -14.84 -8.99
CA PHE A 113 4.37 -15.30 -7.60
C PHE A 113 5.31 -16.47 -7.28
N MET A 114 5.54 -17.37 -8.26
CA MET A 114 6.47 -18.50 -8.07
C MET A 114 7.93 -18.04 -7.91
N GLU A 115 8.28 -16.88 -8.46
CA GLU A 115 9.63 -16.29 -8.37
C GLU A 115 9.91 -15.54 -7.07
N LEU A 116 8.91 -15.36 -6.20
CA LEU A 116 9.05 -14.63 -4.94
C LEU A 116 9.42 -15.58 -3.79
N PRO A 117 10.08 -15.05 -2.72
CA PRO A 117 10.15 -15.74 -1.44
C PRO A 117 8.75 -16.16 -0.97
N LEU A 118 8.61 -17.34 -0.33
CA LEU A 118 7.32 -17.90 0.09
C LEU A 118 6.46 -16.89 0.83
N GLU A 119 7.01 -16.27 1.88
CA GLU A 119 6.31 -15.25 2.66
C GLU A 119 5.92 -14.03 1.84
N THR A 120 6.78 -13.59 0.91
CA THR A 120 6.45 -12.48 0.01
C THR A 120 5.35 -12.84 -0.98
N ALA A 121 5.36 -14.07 -1.53
CA ALA A 121 4.33 -14.58 -2.42
C ALA A 121 2.99 -14.73 -1.67
N LYS A 122 3.02 -15.35 -0.49
CA LYS A 122 1.87 -15.54 0.41
C LYS A 122 1.25 -14.19 0.78
N ASN A 123 2.09 -13.24 1.19
CA ASN A 123 1.64 -11.88 1.45
C ASN A 123 1.01 -11.27 0.21
N LYS A 124 1.67 -11.28 -0.95
CA LYS A 124 1.12 -10.69 -2.19
C LYS A 124 -0.20 -11.29 -2.66
N VAL A 125 -0.41 -12.59 -2.47
CA VAL A 125 -1.68 -13.26 -2.78
C VAL A 125 -2.76 -12.85 -1.77
N ASN A 126 -2.36 -12.62 -0.52
CA ASN A 126 -3.17 -12.06 0.57
C ASN A 126 -3.20 -10.51 0.58
N ILE A 127 -2.69 -9.82 -0.45
CA ILE A 127 -2.88 -8.37 -0.57
C ILE A 127 -4.27 -8.16 -1.19
N GLY A 128 -5.25 -7.83 -0.34
CA GLY A 128 -6.31 -6.88 -0.72
C GLY A 128 -5.68 -5.50 -0.93
N ALA A 129 -6.25 -4.67 -1.82
CA ALA A 129 -5.72 -3.40 -2.34
C ALA A 129 -4.19 -3.21 -2.21
N ALA A 130 -3.47 -3.32 -3.33
CA ALA A 130 -2.03 -3.09 -3.35
C ALA A 130 -1.67 -1.75 -2.66
N PRO A 131 -0.61 -1.72 -1.84
CA PRO A 131 -0.14 -0.45 -1.31
C PRO A 131 0.23 0.42 -2.51
N PRO A 132 -0.05 1.72 -2.45
CA PRO A 132 0.43 2.60 -3.49
C PRO A 132 1.95 2.43 -3.61
N SER A 133 2.45 2.30 -4.84
CA SER A 133 3.89 2.22 -5.07
C SER A 133 4.50 3.54 -4.61
N VAL A 134 5.07 3.55 -3.41
CA VAL A 134 5.92 4.65 -2.96
C VAL A 134 7.07 4.69 -3.97
N LYS A 135 7.26 5.84 -4.64
CA LYS A 135 8.53 6.10 -5.31
C LYS A 135 9.58 5.95 -4.22
N LYS A 136 10.35 4.85 -4.24
CA LYS A 136 11.42 4.64 -3.27
C LYS A 136 12.32 5.86 -3.36
N THR A 137 12.30 6.71 -2.34
CA THR A 137 13.38 7.66 -2.10
C THR A 137 14.56 6.82 -1.65
N ALA A 138 15.26 6.23 -2.60
CA ALA A 138 16.50 5.55 -2.31
C ALA A 138 17.52 6.66 -2.10
N ALA A 139 17.74 7.07 -0.84
CA ALA A 139 19.02 7.67 -0.46
C ALA A 139 20.14 6.60 -0.55
N ALA A 140 20.25 5.93 -1.69
CA ALA A 140 21.21 4.88 -1.94
C ALA A 140 22.50 5.55 -2.41
N GLY A 141 23.41 5.81 -1.47
CA GLY A 141 24.80 6.15 -1.80
C GLY A 141 25.44 7.22 -0.94
N LEU A 142 24.72 7.85 -0.01
CA LEU A 142 25.30 8.85 0.88
C LEU A 142 25.30 8.36 2.33
N ASN A 143 26.36 8.68 3.06
CA ASN A 143 26.51 8.32 4.46
C ASN A 143 25.46 9.11 5.27
N GLU A 144 24.38 8.47 5.73
CA GLU A 144 23.26 9.12 6.43
C GLU A 144 23.72 9.94 7.64
N ASP A 145 24.81 9.51 8.29
CA ASP A 145 25.43 10.19 9.44
C ASP A 145 26.06 11.56 9.10
N SER A 146 26.21 11.91 7.82
CA SER A 146 26.77 13.20 7.39
C SER A 146 25.74 14.32 7.24
N PHE A 147 24.44 14.02 7.36
CA PHE A 147 23.36 14.99 7.21
C PHE A 147 22.67 15.30 8.54
N PRO A 148 22.09 16.49 8.68
CA PRO A 148 21.15 16.76 9.76
C PRO A 148 20.06 15.71 9.71
N LYS A 149 19.83 15.02 10.83
CA LYS A 149 18.60 14.26 10.98
C LYS A 149 17.44 15.27 10.95
N PRO A 150 16.43 15.08 10.08
CA PRO A 150 15.30 15.99 10.03
C PRO A 150 14.65 16.04 11.42
N SER A 151 14.43 17.26 11.95
CA SER A 151 13.66 17.39 13.18
C SER A 151 12.21 17.06 12.85
N LYS A 152 11.65 16.01 13.45
CA LYS A 152 10.24 15.65 13.24
C LYS A 152 9.38 16.85 13.65
N LYS A 153 8.62 17.40 12.71
CA LYS A 153 7.71 18.50 13.01
C LYS A 153 6.59 17.98 13.90
N GLU A 154 6.57 18.40 15.15
CA GLU A 154 5.50 18.05 16.08
C GLU A 154 4.28 18.95 15.85
N TRP A 155 3.12 18.32 15.76
CA TRP A 155 1.83 19.01 15.63
C TRP A 155 1.09 18.86 16.96
N PRO A 156 1.13 19.89 17.84
CA PRO A 156 0.52 19.78 19.16
C PRO A 156 -0.97 19.46 19.02
N LEU A 157 -1.45 18.53 19.85
CA LEU A 157 -2.87 18.19 19.90
C LEU A 157 -3.66 19.35 20.53
N PRO A 158 -4.95 19.53 20.16
CA PRO A 158 -5.84 20.41 20.89
C PRO A 158 -5.86 20.06 22.39
N SER A 159 -5.76 21.06 23.26
CA SER A 159 -5.57 20.87 24.70
C SER A 159 -6.76 20.22 25.42
N ASN A 160 -7.96 20.26 24.81
CA ASN A 160 -9.23 19.91 25.46
C ASN A 160 -9.90 18.68 24.82
N LEU A 161 -9.13 17.77 24.21
CA LEU A 161 -9.72 16.55 23.66
C LEU A 161 -10.25 15.64 24.79
N PRO A 162 -11.49 15.14 24.68
CA PRO A 162 -12.02 14.22 25.68
C PRO A 162 -11.26 12.88 25.65
N ALA A 163 -11.37 12.09 26.72
CA ALA A 163 -10.89 10.71 26.70
C ALA A 163 -11.62 9.93 25.59
N PHE A 164 -10.89 9.10 24.84
CA PHE A 164 -11.50 8.27 23.81
C PHE A 164 -12.50 7.28 24.43
N GLN A 165 -13.69 7.17 23.82
CA GLN A 165 -14.71 6.20 24.19
C GLN A 165 -15.27 5.55 22.92
N MET A 166 -15.40 4.22 22.94
CA MET A 166 -16.13 3.51 21.90
C MET A 166 -17.62 3.87 21.95
N PRO A 167 -18.30 3.93 20.79
CA PRO A 167 -19.73 4.19 20.77
C PRO A 167 -20.53 3.11 21.51
N ASP A 168 -21.45 3.55 22.37
CA ASP A 168 -22.46 2.69 23.01
C ASP A 168 -23.88 3.18 22.66
N PRO A 169 -24.34 2.96 21.41
CA PRO A 169 -25.65 3.42 20.97
C PRO A 169 -26.79 2.62 21.62
N PRO A 170 -27.94 3.27 21.92
CA PRO A 170 -29.10 2.59 22.45
C PRO A 170 -29.72 1.62 21.43
N GLY A 171 -30.48 0.63 21.92
CA GLY A 171 -31.23 -0.28 21.07
C GLY A 171 -30.43 -1.44 20.46
N PHE A 172 -29.17 -1.59 20.89
CA PHE A 172 -28.35 -2.78 20.70
C PHE A 172 -28.59 -3.80 21.83
N PRO A 173 -28.43 -5.11 21.57
CA PRO A 173 -28.61 -6.14 22.59
C PRO A 173 -27.57 -5.97 23.73
N PRO A 174 -27.87 -6.41 24.96
CA PRO A 174 -26.95 -6.28 26.09
C PRO A 174 -25.68 -7.13 25.92
N ASP A 175 -25.79 -8.28 25.25
CA ASP A 175 -24.68 -9.18 24.91
C ASP A 175 -24.85 -9.78 23.51
N THR A 176 -23.92 -10.64 23.09
CA THR A 176 -23.93 -11.28 21.77
C THR A 176 -24.24 -12.78 21.80
N ALA A 177 -24.52 -13.35 22.98
CA ALA A 177 -24.61 -14.80 23.19
C ALA A 177 -25.90 -15.41 22.60
N ASN A 178 -27.02 -14.69 22.70
CA ASN A 178 -28.34 -15.18 22.32
C ASN A 178 -28.76 -14.81 20.89
N LEU A 179 -27.84 -14.32 20.06
CA LEU A 179 -28.15 -13.89 18.70
C LEU A 179 -28.27 -15.10 17.75
N ARG A 180 -29.36 -15.15 17.00
CA ARG A 180 -29.62 -16.20 16.01
C ARG A 180 -28.88 -15.88 14.72
N VAL A 181 -28.02 -16.78 14.26
CA VAL A 181 -27.39 -16.65 12.93
C VAL A 181 -28.44 -16.90 11.85
N VAL A 182 -28.68 -15.90 11.01
CA VAL A 182 -29.61 -15.96 9.87
C VAL A 182 -28.88 -16.46 8.62
N SER A 183 -27.72 -15.90 8.31
CA SER A 183 -26.91 -16.27 7.15
C SER A 183 -25.46 -15.82 7.29
N ARG A 184 -24.59 -16.34 6.41
CA ARG A 184 -23.22 -15.82 6.24
C ARG A 184 -23.22 -14.80 5.12
N LEU A 185 -22.63 -13.63 5.35
CA LEU A 185 -22.62 -12.51 4.39
C LEU A 185 -21.37 -12.51 3.49
N GLY A 186 -20.42 -13.41 3.71
CA GLY A 186 -19.17 -13.48 2.95
C GLY A 186 -18.09 -12.55 3.51
N GLY A 187 -17.13 -12.16 2.67
CA GLY A 187 -15.98 -11.34 3.06
C GLY A 187 -14.81 -12.14 3.66
N SER A 188 -13.65 -11.47 3.80
CA SER A 188 -12.40 -12.07 4.29
C SER A 188 -12.39 -12.35 5.80
N THR A 189 -13.30 -11.75 6.56
CA THR A 189 -13.34 -11.77 8.04
C THR A 189 -14.52 -12.57 8.62
N GLY A 190 -15.26 -13.28 7.77
CA GLY A 190 -16.35 -14.17 8.20
C GLY A 190 -17.57 -13.44 8.76
N ALA A 191 -18.04 -12.39 8.07
CA ALA A 191 -19.21 -11.63 8.51
C ALA A 191 -20.48 -12.48 8.48
N GLU A 192 -21.29 -12.37 9.53
CA GLU A 192 -22.55 -13.10 9.69
C GLU A 192 -23.71 -12.14 9.87
N LEU A 193 -24.83 -12.43 9.23
CA LEU A 193 -26.10 -11.78 9.53
C LEU A 193 -26.69 -12.49 10.74
N VAL A 194 -26.89 -11.75 11.82
CA VAL A 194 -27.50 -12.24 13.04
C VAL A 194 -28.78 -11.46 13.34
N GLU A 195 -29.72 -12.10 14.02
CA GLU A 195 -30.97 -11.50 14.44
C GLU A 195 -31.10 -11.64 15.96
N ASP A 196 -31.47 -10.54 16.61
CA ASP A 196 -31.86 -10.55 18.01
C ASP A 196 -33.28 -11.13 18.13
N PRO A 197 -33.47 -12.32 18.74
CA PRO A 197 -34.78 -12.94 18.85
C PRO A 197 -35.74 -12.15 19.74
N ALA A 198 -35.25 -11.29 20.64
CA ALA A 198 -36.09 -10.49 21.52
C ALA A 198 -36.75 -9.31 20.78
N THR A 199 -36.06 -8.73 19.80
CA THR A 199 -36.51 -7.52 19.10
C THR A 199 -36.81 -7.73 17.62
N GLY A 200 -36.35 -8.85 17.03
CA GLY A 200 -36.40 -9.11 15.59
C GLY A 200 -35.40 -8.26 14.78
N LYS A 201 -34.57 -7.43 15.41
CA LYS A 201 -33.60 -6.58 14.72
C LYS A 201 -32.43 -7.41 14.19
N ARG A 202 -31.92 -7.01 13.03
CA ARG A 202 -30.79 -7.67 12.35
C ARG A 202 -29.52 -6.85 12.43
N TYR A 203 -28.41 -7.54 12.58
CA TYR A 203 -27.08 -6.97 12.70
C TYR A 203 -26.07 -7.76 11.87
N VAL A 204 -25.08 -7.06 11.33
CA VAL A 204 -23.87 -7.67 10.79
C VAL A 204 -22.90 -7.89 11.95
N ARG A 205 -22.63 -9.16 12.25
CA ARG A 205 -21.64 -9.59 13.26
C ARG A 205 -20.29 -9.81 12.60
N LYS A 206 -19.25 -9.17 13.14
CA LYS A 206 -17.84 -9.39 12.77
C LYS A 206 -17.00 -9.71 13.99
N ARG A 207 -16.06 -10.65 13.83
CA ARG A 207 -15.01 -10.99 14.81
C ARG A 207 -13.62 -10.55 14.37
N GLY A 208 -13.44 -10.28 13.07
CA GLY A 208 -12.15 -9.91 12.49
C GLY A 208 -11.18 -11.09 12.45
N ASN A 209 -10.04 -10.90 11.77
CA ASN A 209 -8.96 -11.88 11.78
C ASN A 209 -8.10 -11.80 13.05
N SER A 210 -8.11 -10.65 13.72
CA SER A 210 -7.46 -10.37 15.00
C SER A 210 -8.24 -9.31 15.76
N LYS A 211 -8.04 -9.24 17.08
CA LYS A 211 -8.62 -8.22 17.97
C LYS A 211 -8.29 -6.81 17.47
N GLU A 212 -7.04 -6.58 17.14
CA GLU A 212 -6.55 -5.27 16.74
C GLU A 212 -7.14 -4.83 15.40
N HIS A 213 -7.29 -5.76 14.45
CA HIS A 213 -7.92 -5.44 13.15
C HIS A 213 -9.40 -5.09 13.30
N LEU A 214 -10.14 -5.82 14.14
CA LEU A 214 -11.55 -5.52 14.42
C LEU A 214 -11.72 -4.15 15.08
N LEU A 215 -10.87 -3.85 16.08
CA LEU A 215 -10.88 -2.56 16.76
C LEU A 215 -10.51 -1.42 15.82
N GLU A 216 -9.54 -1.61 14.92
CA GLU A 216 -9.18 -0.58 13.93
C GLU A 216 -10.36 -0.26 12.99
N GLU A 217 -11.11 -1.27 12.55
CA GLU A 217 -12.33 -1.06 11.75
C GLU A 217 -13.38 -0.26 12.54
N ALA A 218 -13.53 -0.53 13.84
CA ALA A 218 -14.44 0.23 14.70
C ALA A 218 -13.97 1.68 14.93
N TYR A 219 -12.67 1.92 15.09
CA TYR A 219 -12.11 3.27 15.16
C TYR A 219 -12.34 4.04 13.87
N ALA A 220 -12.16 3.38 12.73
CA ALA A 220 -12.40 3.96 11.41
C ALA A 220 -13.87 4.34 11.21
N ASP A 221 -14.80 3.45 11.55
CA ASP A 221 -16.24 3.78 11.47
C ASP A 221 -16.60 4.95 12.38
N ASN A 222 -16.06 4.99 13.60
CA ASN A 222 -16.32 6.10 14.51
C ASN A 222 -15.81 7.44 13.94
N ALA A 223 -14.60 7.43 13.39
CA ALA A 223 -13.99 8.60 12.76
C ALA A 223 -14.74 9.02 11.48
N TYR A 224 -15.23 8.08 10.67
CA TYR A 224 -16.00 8.38 9.47
C TYR A 224 -17.33 9.05 9.81
N ARG A 225 -18.01 8.53 10.84
CA ARG A 225 -19.22 9.14 11.39
C ARG A 225 -18.95 10.54 11.94
N ALA A 226 -17.86 10.71 12.69
CA ALA A 226 -17.46 12.01 13.22
C ALA A 226 -17.09 13.01 12.13
N ALA A 227 -16.56 12.53 11.00
CA ALA A 227 -16.31 13.33 9.81
C ALA A 227 -17.59 13.71 9.02
N GLY A 228 -18.76 13.24 9.47
CA GLY A 228 -20.05 13.52 8.84
C GLY A 228 -20.43 12.58 7.69
N LEU A 229 -19.70 11.46 7.51
CA LEU A 229 -20.07 10.44 6.53
C LEU A 229 -20.98 9.38 7.15
N ASN A 230 -21.86 8.78 6.33
CA ASN A 230 -22.73 7.72 6.82
C ASN A 230 -21.94 6.42 6.93
N VAL A 231 -21.99 5.81 8.10
CA VAL A 231 -21.59 4.43 8.37
C VAL A 231 -22.74 3.78 9.16
N PRO A 232 -22.94 2.46 9.05
CA PRO A 232 -23.90 1.78 9.91
C PRO A 232 -23.61 2.05 11.39
N VAL A 233 -24.65 2.30 12.17
CA VAL A 233 -24.50 2.40 13.63
C VAL A 233 -23.96 1.07 14.14
N PHE A 234 -22.99 1.11 15.05
CA PHE A 234 -22.33 -0.09 15.53
C PHE A 234 -22.04 -0.02 17.03
N LYS A 235 -21.85 -1.19 17.63
CA LYS A 235 -21.38 -1.39 19.00
C LYS A 235 -20.33 -2.50 19.02
N VAL A 236 -19.30 -2.32 19.84
CA VAL A 236 -18.27 -3.34 20.11
C VAL A 236 -18.51 -3.94 21.49
N TYR A 237 -18.43 -5.27 21.58
CA TYR A 237 -18.61 -6.05 22.79
C TYR A 237 -17.31 -6.76 23.10
N GLU A 238 -16.83 -6.69 24.33
CA GLU A 238 -15.77 -7.58 24.81
C GLU A 238 -16.41 -8.90 25.23
N THR A 239 -15.95 -10.02 24.66
CA THR A 239 -16.43 -11.37 25.01
C THR A 239 -15.25 -12.24 25.44
N ALA A 240 -15.53 -13.42 26.02
CA ALA A 240 -14.49 -14.37 26.42
C ALA A 240 -13.58 -14.80 25.24
N ASP A 241 -14.13 -14.84 24.02
CA ASP A 241 -13.43 -15.25 22.81
C ASP A 241 -12.78 -14.06 22.06
N GLY A 242 -12.76 -12.87 22.69
CA GLY A 242 -12.28 -11.63 22.09
C GLY A 242 -13.42 -10.68 21.68
N PRO A 243 -13.09 -9.52 21.09
CA PRO A 243 -14.10 -8.52 20.77
C PRO A 243 -15.01 -8.97 19.62
N VAL A 244 -16.25 -8.52 19.67
CA VAL A 244 -17.27 -8.72 18.63
C VAL A 244 -17.87 -7.37 18.27
N LYS A 245 -17.91 -7.05 16.99
CA LYS A 245 -18.58 -5.85 16.48
C LYS A 245 -19.93 -6.24 15.91
N LEU A 246 -20.99 -5.56 16.35
CA LEU A 246 -22.29 -5.58 15.70
C LEU A 246 -22.51 -4.24 15.01
N ALA A 247 -22.89 -4.27 13.74
CA ALA A 247 -23.36 -3.11 13.00
C ALA A 247 -24.81 -3.32 12.58
N GLU A 248 -25.65 -2.30 12.63
CA GLU A 248 -27.04 -2.40 12.17
C GLU A 248 -27.10 -2.84 10.71
N TYR A 249 -27.90 -3.87 10.44
CA TYR A 249 -28.14 -4.30 9.07
C TYR A 249 -29.24 -3.46 8.44
N LYS A 250 -29.03 -3.03 7.19
CA LYS A 250 -29.98 -2.21 6.44
C LYS A 250 -30.36 -2.94 5.16
N ASP A 251 -31.61 -3.39 5.08
CA ASP A 251 -32.14 -4.19 3.96
C ASP A 251 -32.23 -3.38 2.64
N ASP A 252 -32.23 -2.04 2.72
CA ASP A 252 -32.45 -1.14 1.59
C ASP A 252 -31.16 -0.62 0.93
N LEU A 253 -30.02 -1.21 1.28
CA LEU A 253 -28.72 -0.83 0.74
C LEU A 253 -28.34 -1.66 -0.49
N VAL A 254 -27.88 -0.98 -1.54
CA VAL A 254 -27.31 -1.60 -2.75
C VAL A 254 -25.85 -1.20 -2.88
N SER A 255 -24.96 -2.12 -3.24
CA SER A 255 -23.55 -1.78 -3.46
C SER A 255 -23.39 -0.77 -4.60
N LEU A 256 -22.37 0.10 -4.52
CA LEU A 256 -22.05 1.07 -5.55
C LEU A 256 -21.82 0.38 -6.90
N GLY A 257 -21.16 -0.78 -6.91
CA GLY A 257 -20.95 -1.59 -8.12
C GLY A 257 -22.25 -1.99 -8.81
N ASN A 258 -23.22 -2.49 -8.04
CA ASN A 258 -24.53 -2.87 -8.57
C ASN A 258 -25.34 -1.63 -8.97
N PHE A 259 -25.32 -0.57 -8.14
CA PHE A 259 -26.02 0.67 -8.41
C PHE A 259 -25.57 1.30 -9.74
N ILE A 260 -24.25 1.37 -9.99
CA ILE A 260 -23.70 1.92 -11.22
C ILE A 260 -24.19 1.14 -12.45
N GLN A 261 -24.35 -0.18 -12.36
CA GLN A 261 -24.79 -1.01 -13.48
C GLN A 261 -26.26 -0.75 -13.87
N SER A 262 -27.14 -0.53 -12.89
CA SER A 262 -28.58 -0.36 -13.14
C SER A 262 -29.05 1.09 -13.23
N ALA A 263 -28.33 2.05 -12.64
CA ALA A 263 -28.75 3.46 -12.58
C ALA A 263 -28.62 4.20 -13.91
N SER A 264 -29.47 5.20 -14.11
CA SER A 264 -29.34 6.14 -15.25
C SER A 264 -28.06 6.97 -15.15
N THR A 265 -27.64 7.57 -16.27
CA THR A 265 -26.44 8.44 -16.31
C THR A 265 -26.51 9.60 -15.31
N SER A 266 -27.70 10.19 -15.12
CA SER A 266 -27.90 11.32 -14.20
C SER A 266 -27.80 10.88 -12.73
N GLU A 267 -28.45 9.78 -12.38
CA GLU A 267 -28.36 9.20 -11.02
C GLU A 267 -26.94 8.78 -10.69
N ARG A 268 -26.27 8.11 -11.64
CA ARG A 268 -24.87 7.74 -11.51
C ARG A 268 -24.01 8.97 -11.24
N ARG A 269 -24.19 10.06 -12.00
CA ARG A 269 -23.42 11.29 -11.79
C ARG A 269 -23.60 11.81 -10.36
N LYS A 270 -24.85 11.97 -9.91
CA LYS A 270 -25.17 12.46 -8.56
C LYS A 270 -24.54 11.60 -7.47
N VAL A 271 -24.70 10.28 -7.53
CA VAL A 271 -24.14 9.36 -6.54
C VAL A 271 -22.62 9.39 -6.55
N LEU A 272 -21.98 9.44 -7.73
CA LEU A 272 -20.52 9.54 -7.81
C LEU A 272 -20.01 10.85 -7.22
N ASP A 273 -20.74 11.96 -7.38
CA ASP A 273 -20.38 13.23 -6.77
C ASP A 273 -20.54 13.18 -5.25
N GLU A 274 -21.59 12.53 -4.72
CA GLU A 274 -21.71 12.26 -3.27
C GLU A 274 -20.57 11.37 -2.75
N VAL A 275 -20.18 10.31 -3.48
CA VAL A 275 -19.06 9.43 -3.11
C VAL A 275 -17.74 10.22 -3.02
N ARG A 276 -17.54 11.20 -3.91
CA ARG A 276 -16.33 12.04 -3.96
C ARG A 276 -16.25 13.05 -2.81
N LYS A 277 -17.38 13.44 -2.20
CA LYS A 277 -17.35 14.34 -1.02
C LYS A 277 -16.57 13.74 0.14
N GLY A 278 -16.59 12.41 0.28
CA GLY A 278 -15.84 11.68 1.30
C GLY A 278 -14.35 11.48 1.00
N PHE A 279 -13.85 11.89 -0.18
CA PHE A 279 -12.50 11.55 -0.63
C PHE A 279 -11.39 12.00 0.32
N ALA A 280 -11.45 13.23 0.84
CA ALA A 280 -10.45 13.72 1.78
C ALA A 280 -10.46 12.94 3.10
N VAL A 281 -11.62 12.48 3.56
CA VAL A 281 -11.75 11.62 4.75
C VAL A 281 -11.11 10.25 4.47
N ASP A 282 -11.36 9.68 3.30
CA ASP A 282 -10.77 8.41 2.87
C ASP A 282 -9.22 8.50 2.83
N ALA A 283 -8.69 9.62 2.32
CA ALA A 283 -7.26 9.91 2.31
C ALA A 283 -6.71 10.17 3.73
N LEU A 284 -7.43 10.92 4.58
CA LEU A 284 -7.07 11.20 5.97
C LEU A 284 -6.95 9.91 6.80
N MET A 285 -7.75 8.90 6.50
CA MET A 285 -7.67 7.59 7.14
C MET A 285 -6.68 6.65 6.44
N GLY A 286 -6.24 6.97 5.23
CA GLY A 286 -5.39 6.11 4.43
C GLY A 286 -6.12 4.84 4.00
N ASN A 287 -7.43 4.93 3.77
CA ASN A 287 -8.28 3.78 3.44
C ASN A 287 -8.18 3.43 1.96
N TRP A 288 -7.16 2.65 1.59
CA TRP A 288 -6.93 2.29 0.19
C TRP A 288 -7.97 1.31 -0.37
N ASP A 289 -8.74 0.64 0.49
CA ASP A 289 -9.78 -0.30 0.11
C ASP A 289 -11.19 0.28 0.28
N VAL A 290 -11.32 1.60 0.37
CA VAL A 290 -12.61 2.28 0.60
C VAL A 290 -13.70 1.90 -0.41
N LEU A 291 -13.32 1.64 -1.67
CA LEU A 291 -14.28 1.20 -2.69
C LEU A 291 -14.50 -0.32 -2.67
N GLY A 292 -13.59 -1.09 -2.08
CA GLY A 292 -13.59 -2.55 -2.20
C GLY A 292 -13.20 -3.02 -3.60
N ALA A 293 -13.05 -4.34 -3.74
CA ALA A 293 -12.58 -4.93 -5.00
C ALA A 293 -13.63 -4.79 -6.11
N ASP A 294 -14.91 -4.90 -5.76
CA ASP A 294 -16.04 -4.93 -6.69
C ASP A 294 -17.00 -3.74 -6.48
N LEU A 295 -16.48 -2.64 -5.91
CA LEU A 295 -17.28 -1.45 -5.55
C LEU A 295 -18.35 -1.77 -4.50
N ASP A 296 -18.02 -2.66 -3.57
CA ASP A 296 -18.88 -3.27 -2.57
C ASP A 296 -18.72 -2.67 -1.16
N ASN A 297 -17.63 -1.95 -0.88
CA ASN A 297 -17.43 -1.26 0.41
C ASN A 297 -18.14 0.09 0.49
N VAL A 298 -18.87 0.45 -0.56
CA VAL A 298 -19.70 1.64 -0.63
C VAL A 298 -21.11 1.19 -0.96
N MET A 299 -22.05 1.55 -0.09
CA MET A 299 -23.46 1.21 -0.25
C MET A 299 -24.29 2.47 -0.47
N ILE A 300 -25.34 2.34 -1.27
CA ILE A 300 -26.26 3.41 -1.65
C ILE A 300 -27.63 3.05 -1.10
N ASP A 301 -28.25 3.95 -0.34
CA ASP A 301 -29.64 3.77 0.09
C ASP A 301 -30.63 4.26 -0.97
N LYS A 302 -31.92 3.97 -0.75
CA LYS A 302 -33.02 4.39 -1.65
C LYS A 302 -33.13 5.89 -1.88
N ASN A 303 -32.55 6.72 -1.01
CA ASN A 303 -32.54 8.18 -1.11
C ASN A 303 -31.27 8.70 -1.81
N GLY A 304 -30.39 7.80 -2.27
CA GLY A 304 -29.11 8.15 -2.89
C GLY A 304 -28.03 8.55 -1.88
N ARG A 305 -28.21 8.30 -0.58
CA ARG A 305 -27.15 8.58 0.40
C ARG A 305 -26.08 7.51 0.31
N VAL A 306 -24.84 7.95 0.44
CA VAL A 306 -23.65 7.11 0.40
C VAL A 306 -23.29 6.66 1.81
N TRP A 307 -23.09 5.36 1.97
CA TRP A 307 -22.67 4.70 3.20
C TRP A 307 -21.31 4.02 2.97
N ARG A 308 -20.35 4.25 3.85
CA ARG A 308 -19.09 3.51 3.89
C ARG A 308 -19.24 2.30 4.79
N ILE A 309 -18.84 1.14 4.31
CA ILE A 309 -18.80 -0.11 5.08
C ILE A 309 -17.44 -0.78 4.92
N ASP A 310 -17.14 -1.72 5.80
CA ASP A 310 -15.90 -2.51 5.75
C ASP A 310 -14.61 -1.66 5.73
N ASN A 311 -14.54 -0.68 6.63
CA ASN A 311 -13.43 0.27 6.73
C ASN A 311 -12.16 -0.33 7.39
N GLY A 312 -11.96 -1.64 7.28
CA GLY A 312 -10.82 -2.36 7.88
C GLY A 312 -9.49 -2.11 7.18
N GLY A 313 -9.49 -1.36 6.07
CA GLY A 313 -8.30 -0.87 5.35
C GLY A 313 -7.79 0.49 5.82
N SER A 314 -8.42 1.08 6.83
CA SER A 314 -8.05 2.36 7.42
C SER A 314 -6.88 2.24 8.41
N PHE A 315 -6.23 3.38 8.64
CA PHE A 315 -5.16 3.55 9.62
C PHE A 315 -4.08 2.46 9.47
N ARG A 316 -3.74 1.74 10.55
CA ARG A 316 -2.57 0.86 10.62
C ARG A 316 -2.75 -0.46 9.90
N TYR A 317 -3.95 -0.80 9.43
CA TYR A 317 -4.24 -2.10 8.82
C TYR A 317 -4.70 -1.97 7.37
N ARG A 318 -4.47 -3.04 6.61
CA ARG A 318 -5.05 -3.27 5.29
C ARG A 318 -6.33 -4.09 5.44
N ALA A 319 -7.17 -4.13 4.41
CA ALA A 319 -8.46 -4.83 4.42
C ALA A 319 -8.40 -6.33 4.81
N GLN A 320 -7.23 -6.99 4.68
CA GLN A 320 -7.05 -8.39 5.11
C GLN A 320 -6.45 -8.54 6.52
N GLY A 321 -6.27 -7.45 7.26
CA GLY A 321 -5.72 -7.45 8.62
C GLY A 321 -4.18 -7.44 8.69
N ILE A 322 -3.50 -7.23 7.56
CA ILE A 322 -2.04 -7.04 7.51
C ILE A 322 -1.73 -5.59 7.90
N LYS A 323 -0.79 -5.37 8.83
CA LYS A 323 -0.33 -4.02 9.19
C LYS A 323 0.27 -3.30 7.97
N LYS A 324 0.06 -1.99 7.89
CA LYS A 324 0.81 -1.12 6.98
C LYS A 324 2.19 -0.89 7.58
N ASP A 325 3.23 -0.97 6.75
CA ASP A 325 4.55 -0.54 7.18
C ASP A 325 4.52 0.97 7.46
N ASP A 326 5.30 1.43 8.43
CA ASP A 326 5.35 2.84 8.86
C ASP A 326 5.71 3.79 7.70
N GLU A 327 6.40 3.27 6.67
CA GLU A 327 6.68 4.01 5.44
C GLU A 327 5.39 4.43 4.72
N TYR A 328 4.31 3.65 4.81
CA TYR A 328 3.08 3.89 4.03
C TYR A 328 2.04 4.75 4.74
N LEU A 329 1.99 4.74 6.07
CA LEU A 329 1.04 5.54 6.85
C LEU A 329 1.82 6.58 7.66
N THR A 330 1.91 7.78 7.10
CA THR A 330 2.62 8.92 7.72
C THR A 330 1.68 10.11 7.87
N GLU A 331 2.14 11.17 8.53
CA GLU A 331 1.47 12.47 8.56
C GLU A 331 1.30 13.10 7.17
N TYR A 332 1.99 12.61 6.13
CA TYR A 332 1.85 13.07 4.75
C TYR A 332 0.79 12.23 4.00
N PRO A 333 -0.40 12.78 3.70
CA PRO A 333 -1.51 12.04 3.10
C PRO A 333 -1.35 11.90 1.57
N VAL A 334 -0.37 11.10 1.15
CA VAL A 334 -0.08 10.87 -0.27
C VAL A 334 -1.24 10.24 -1.04
N GLU A 335 -2.22 9.68 -0.33
CA GLU A 335 -3.49 9.17 -0.83
C GLU A 335 -4.29 10.19 -1.62
N LEU A 336 -4.13 11.49 -1.33
CA LEU A 336 -4.71 12.57 -2.12
C LEU A 336 -4.30 12.53 -3.61
N TRP A 337 -3.21 11.84 -3.94
CA TRP A 337 -2.77 11.58 -5.32
C TRP A 337 -2.84 10.09 -5.68
N THR A 338 -2.35 9.21 -4.81
CA THR A 338 -2.20 7.80 -5.16
C THR A 338 -3.54 7.06 -5.34
N MET A 339 -4.61 7.51 -4.67
CA MET A 339 -5.95 6.97 -4.89
C MET A 339 -6.61 7.48 -6.17
N ARG A 340 -6.07 8.54 -6.78
CA ARG A 340 -6.51 9.10 -8.06
C ARG A 340 -5.70 8.55 -9.25
N ASP A 341 -4.49 8.06 -9.01
CA ASP A 341 -3.63 7.48 -10.05
C ASP A 341 -4.06 6.05 -10.43
N LYS A 342 -4.49 5.88 -11.69
CA LYS A 342 -4.89 4.59 -12.27
C LYS A 342 -3.79 3.53 -12.27
N ARG A 343 -2.51 3.93 -12.27
CA ARG A 343 -1.36 3.02 -12.23
C ARG A 343 -1.14 2.45 -10.83
N VAL A 344 -1.59 3.18 -9.81
CA VAL A 344 -1.32 2.90 -8.41
C VAL A 344 -2.54 2.25 -7.75
N GLY A 345 -3.68 2.91 -7.80
CA GLY A 345 -4.95 2.44 -7.26
C GLY A 345 -6.03 2.39 -8.34
N PRO A 346 -5.97 1.45 -9.31
CA PRO A 346 -6.87 1.43 -10.46
C PRO A 346 -8.36 1.37 -10.09
N LYS A 347 -8.72 0.80 -8.94
CA LYS A 347 -10.09 0.74 -8.44
C LYS A 347 -10.56 2.11 -7.93
N ASN A 348 -9.81 2.71 -7.02
CA ASN A 348 -10.06 4.06 -6.52
C ASN A 348 -10.10 5.11 -7.65
N ALA A 349 -9.17 5.00 -8.60
CA ALA A 349 -9.07 5.90 -9.73
C ALA A 349 -10.26 5.83 -10.71
N GLN A 350 -11.10 4.79 -10.66
CA GLN A 350 -12.36 4.76 -11.43
C GLN A 350 -13.32 5.86 -10.99
N ILE A 351 -13.33 6.19 -9.69
CA ILE A 351 -14.24 7.17 -9.12
C ILE A 351 -13.53 8.51 -8.87
N PHE A 352 -12.35 8.46 -8.24
CA PHE A 352 -11.62 9.63 -7.81
C PHE A 352 -10.66 10.18 -8.87
N GLY A 353 -10.26 9.37 -9.86
CA GLY A 353 -9.22 9.74 -10.82
C GLY A 353 -9.57 10.92 -11.74
N SER A 354 -10.84 11.30 -11.82
CA SER A 354 -11.28 12.49 -12.55
C SER A 354 -11.41 13.74 -11.67
N MET A 355 -11.20 13.63 -10.35
CA MET A 355 -11.18 14.80 -9.49
C MET A 355 -9.93 15.60 -9.82
N ASP A 356 -10.08 16.89 -10.07
CA ASP A 356 -8.94 17.80 -10.10
C ASP A 356 -8.51 18.19 -8.67
N ILE A 357 -7.35 18.80 -8.54
CA ILE A 357 -6.82 19.17 -7.21
C ILE A 357 -7.70 20.18 -6.47
N TYR A 358 -8.42 21.04 -7.18
CA TYR A 358 -9.31 22.00 -6.53
C TYR A 358 -10.53 21.30 -5.92
N GLN A 359 -11.10 20.32 -6.61
CA GLN A 359 -12.15 19.46 -6.07
C GLN A 359 -11.66 18.62 -4.87
N VAL A 360 -10.41 18.13 -4.92
CA VAL A 360 -9.80 17.44 -3.77
C VAL A 360 -9.69 18.39 -2.57
N MET A 361 -9.20 19.61 -2.78
CA MET A 361 -9.06 20.61 -1.72
C MET A 361 -10.41 21.12 -1.20
N ASP A 362 -11.45 21.13 -2.03
CA ASP A 362 -12.81 21.43 -1.56
C ASP A 362 -13.35 20.33 -0.63
N SER A 363 -13.03 19.06 -0.90
CA SER A 363 -13.32 17.94 0.01
C SER A 363 -12.53 18.07 1.32
N VAL A 364 -11.26 18.49 1.27
CA VAL A 364 -10.47 18.80 2.48
C VAL A 364 -11.15 19.91 3.29
N ARG A 365 -11.49 21.04 2.66
CA ARG A 365 -12.15 22.16 3.32
C ARG A 365 -13.45 21.74 4.00
N ALA A 366 -14.26 20.93 3.34
CA ALA A 366 -15.53 20.45 3.88
C ALA A 366 -15.36 19.57 5.14
N MET A 367 -14.22 18.89 5.28
CA MET A 367 -13.92 18.04 6.43
C MET A 367 -13.38 18.81 7.64
N LEU A 368 -12.69 19.94 7.44
CA LEU A 368 -12.02 20.69 8.52
C LEU A 368 -12.91 21.09 9.71
N PRO A 369 -14.19 21.50 9.52
CA PRO A 369 -15.08 21.78 10.65
C PRO A 369 -15.26 20.59 11.61
N ASN A 370 -15.05 19.36 11.13
CA ASN A 370 -15.18 18.14 11.92
C ASN A 370 -13.86 17.67 12.54
N LYS A 371 -12.75 18.42 12.40
CA LYS A 371 -11.41 18.00 12.85
C LYS A 371 -11.37 17.54 14.31
N GLU A 372 -11.88 18.35 15.24
CA GLU A 372 -11.88 18.01 16.66
C GLU A 372 -12.76 16.79 16.97
N ALA A 373 -13.92 16.68 16.32
CA ALA A 373 -14.79 15.52 16.45
C ALA A 373 -14.11 14.23 15.96
N VAL A 374 -13.39 14.29 14.83
CA VAL A 374 -12.62 13.16 14.30
C VAL A 374 -11.47 12.78 15.25
N LEU A 375 -10.74 13.76 15.80
CA LEU A 375 -9.68 13.50 16.79
C LEU A 375 -10.21 12.90 18.09
N ALA A 376 -11.39 13.33 18.54
CA ALA A 376 -12.07 12.73 19.69
C ALA A 376 -12.54 11.29 19.41
N ALA A 377 -12.88 10.98 18.15
CA ALA A 377 -13.39 9.69 17.71
C ALA A 377 -12.32 8.61 17.48
N VAL A 378 -11.03 8.95 17.60
CA VAL A 378 -9.91 7.99 17.50
C VAL A 378 -9.17 7.83 18.84
N PRO A 379 -8.60 6.64 19.10
CA PRO A 379 -7.74 6.38 20.26
C PRO A 379 -6.55 7.33 20.38
N ASP A 380 -6.06 7.52 21.62
CA ASP A 380 -4.99 8.47 21.95
C ASP A 380 -3.69 8.24 21.18
N ASP A 381 -3.35 6.99 20.89
CA ASP A 381 -2.15 6.61 20.13
C ASP A 381 -2.26 6.95 18.63
N LEU A 382 -3.49 7.05 18.08
CA LEU A 382 -3.74 7.48 16.70
C LEU A 382 -3.85 9.00 16.54
N ARG A 383 -4.17 9.74 17.61
CA ARG A 383 -4.38 11.20 17.55
C ARG A 383 -3.21 11.98 16.94
N PRO A 384 -1.93 11.73 17.30
CA PRO A 384 -0.82 12.47 16.72
C PRO A 384 -0.70 12.29 15.20
N LEU A 385 -0.89 11.07 14.71
CA LEU A 385 -0.88 10.76 13.29
C LEU A 385 -2.03 11.50 12.58
N VAL A 386 -3.25 11.35 13.06
CA VAL A 386 -4.44 11.96 12.43
C VAL A 386 -4.35 13.49 12.46
N ASN A 387 -3.89 14.08 13.57
CA ASN A 387 -3.68 15.52 13.68
C ASN A 387 -2.59 16.03 12.73
N GLY A 388 -1.48 15.30 12.61
CA GLY A 388 -0.43 15.63 11.65
C GLY A 388 -0.95 15.61 10.21
N ARG A 389 -1.78 14.63 9.85
CA ARG A 389 -2.42 14.57 8.52
C ARG A 389 -3.36 15.74 8.27
N PHE A 390 -4.20 16.10 9.25
CA PHE A 390 -5.01 17.32 9.16
C PHE A 390 -4.16 18.56 8.94
N ALA A 391 -3.08 18.72 9.70
CA ALA A 391 -2.21 19.90 9.60
C ALA A 391 -1.52 20.01 8.23
N ILE A 392 -1.09 18.89 7.65
CA ILE A 392 -0.57 18.87 6.27
C ILE A 392 -1.68 19.20 5.26
N MET A 393 -2.88 18.65 5.42
CA MET A 393 -4.01 18.97 4.54
C MET A 393 -4.42 20.45 4.61
N GLU A 394 -4.36 21.08 5.79
CA GLU A 394 -4.60 22.52 5.99
C GLU A 394 -3.56 23.37 5.25
N ASP A 395 -2.27 23.01 5.33
CA ASP A 395 -1.18 23.68 4.61
C ASP A 395 -1.33 23.58 3.08
N LEU A 396 -1.70 22.40 2.59
CA LEU A 396 -1.99 22.15 1.18
C LEU A 396 -3.20 22.95 0.70
N LEU A 397 -4.27 23.00 1.51
CA LEU A 397 -5.46 23.79 1.21
C LEU A 397 -5.13 25.28 1.10
N ALA A 398 -4.38 25.83 2.06
CA ALA A 398 -3.97 27.23 2.04
C ALA A 398 -3.17 27.57 0.77
N THR A 399 -2.20 26.72 0.41
CA THR A 399 -1.40 26.89 -0.80
C THR A 399 -2.28 26.79 -2.06
N SER A 400 -3.19 25.82 -2.10
CA SER A 400 -4.14 25.66 -3.20
C SER A 400 -5.07 26.87 -3.35
N ASP A 401 -5.47 27.50 -2.25
CA ASP A 401 -6.35 28.67 -2.26
C ASP A 401 -5.66 29.90 -2.85
N THR A 402 -4.38 30.11 -2.51
CA THR A 402 -3.55 31.11 -3.17
C THR A 402 -3.48 30.84 -4.68
N PHE A 403 -3.17 29.61 -5.10
CA PHE A 403 -3.04 29.27 -6.52
C PHE A 403 -4.37 29.42 -7.27
N ARG A 404 -5.48 29.03 -6.63
CA ARG A 404 -6.82 29.19 -7.20
C ARG A 404 -7.18 30.67 -7.38
N THR A 405 -6.87 31.51 -6.39
CA THR A 405 -7.12 32.96 -6.39
C THR A 405 -6.34 33.65 -7.50
N ASP A 406 -5.08 33.25 -7.68
CA ASP A 406 -4.19 33.72 -8.73
C ASP A 406 -4.48 33.08 -10.11
N LYS A 407 -5.56 32.29 -10.21
CA LYS A 407 -6.05 31.64 -11.45
C LYS A 407 -5.06 30.67 -12.08
N TRP A 408 -4.22 30.02 -11.28
CA TRP A 408 -3.40 28.90 -11.75
C TRP A 408 -4.31 27.74 -12.18
N LYS A 409 -3.90 27.03 -13.23
CA LYS A 409 -4.62 25.86 -13.71
C LYS A 409 -4.38 24.66 -12.78
N ALA A 410 -5.42 23.84 -12.61
CA ALA A 410 -5.37 22.65 -11.77
C ALA A 410 -4.28 21.65 -12.19
N ASP A 411 -4.00 21.54 -13.49
CA ASP A 411 -2.96 20.67 -14.06
C ASP A 411 -1.52 21.06 -13.67
N TYR A 412 -1.29 22.32 -13.31
CA TYR A 412 -0.04 22.78 -12.70
C TYR A 412 -0.07 22.66 -11.18
N THR A 413 -1.17 23.08 -10.55
CA THR A 413 -1.31 23.09 -9.09
C THR A 413 -1.17 21.68 -8.50
N ASP A 414 -1.76 20.67 -9.15
CA ASP A 414 -1.76 19.29 -8.67
C ASP A 414 -0.35 18.70 -8.52
N PRO A 415 0.48 18.61 -9.57
CA PRO A 415 1.85 18.10 -9.44
C PRO A 415 2.73 18.99 -8.55
N PHE A 416 2.48 20.30 -8.48
CA PHE A 416 3.22 21.18 -7.57
C PHE A 416 2.98 20.80 -6.09
N LEU A 417 1.72 20.62 -5.69
CA LEU A 417 1.36 20.21 -4.33
C LEU A 417 1.83 18.78 -4.03
N GLU A 418 1.73 17.88 -5.01
CA GLU A 418 2.25 16.51 -4.91
C GLU A 418 3.75 16.52 -4.61
N GLN A 419 4.55 17.19 -5.47
CA GLN A 419 6.01 17.23 -5.32
C GLN A 419 6.41 17.93 -4.02
N SER A 420 5.75 19.03 -3.66
CA SER A 420 5.99 19.72 -2.39
C SER A 420 5.78 18.79 -1.19
N THR A 421 4.76 17.94 -1.25
CA THR A 421 4.48 16.94 -0.21
C THR A 421 5.58 15.89 -0.13
N TYR A 422 6.00 15.32 -1.27
CA TYR A 422 7.06 14.31 -1.28
C TYR A 422 8.43 14.86 -0.87
N ILE A 423 8.77 16.10 -1.24
CA ILE A 423 9.99 16.78 -0.82
C ILE A 423 10.02 16.93 0.71
N ARG A 424 8.90 17.36 1.31
CA ARG A 424 8.75 17.47 2.77
C ARG A 424 8.84 16.10 3.43
N ARG A 425 8.13 15.09 2.90
CA ARG A 425 8.18 13.72 3.39
C ARG A 425 9.58 13.11 3.35
N ALA A 426 10.40 13.48 2.36
CA ALA A 426 11.81 13.07 2.27
C ALA A 426 12.72 13.77 3.31
N GLY A 427 12.16 14.64 4.16
CA GLY A 427 12.87 15.41 5.17
C GLY A 427 13.80 16.48 4.57
N LEU A 428 13.64 16.81 3.30
CA LEU A 428 14.54 17.76 2.61
C LEU A 428 14.37 19.18 3.15
N ILE A 429 13.12 19.58 3.43
CA ILE A 429 12.80 20.89 3.99
C ILE A 429 13.23 20.96 5.46
N ASP A 430 12.94 19.92 6.25
CA ASP A 430 13.28 19.91 7.68
C ASP A 430 14.78 19.86 7.94
N ALA A 431 15.56 19.43 6.95
CA ALA A 431 17.02 19.47 7.01
C ALA A 431 17.59 20.87 6.72
N LEU A 432 16.83 21.77 6.07
CA LEU A 432 17.30 23.12 5.77
C LEU A 432 17.65 23.88 7.06
N PRO A 433 18.72 24.67 7.04
CA PRO A 433 19.14 25.43 8.21
C PRO A 433 18.07 26.44 8.61
N LYS A 434 17.76 26.52 9.91
CA LYS A 434 16.68 27.40 10.42
C LYS A 434 17.09 28.86 10.50
N GLN A 435 18.40 29.11 10.54
CA GLN A 435 18.98 30.44 10.63
C GLN A 435 20.38 30.43 10.02
N MET A 436 20.79 31.59 9.52
CA MET A 436 22.13 31.85 9.02
C MET A 436 22.73 33.00 9.83
N LYS A 437 23.96 32.84 10.32
CA LYS A 437 24.68 33.82 11.16
C LYS A 437 26.05 34.12 10.58
N GLN A 438 26.44 35.39 10.57
CA GLN A 438 27.81 35.75 10.28
C GLN A 438 28.73 35.27 11.42
N LYS A 439 29.94 34.84 11.09
CA LYS A 439 30.96 34.42 12.08
C LYS A 439 31.25 35.51 13.11
N SER A 440 31.31 36.74 12.64
CA SER A 440 31.53 37.96 13.40
C SER A 440 30.93 39.12 12.62
N ARG A 441 30.66 40.25 13.29
CA ARG A 441 30.14 41.47 12.63
C ARG A 441 31.11 41.88 11.50
N GLY A 442 30.60 41.96 10.26
CA GLY A 442 31.39 42.31 9.08
C GLY A 442 32.07 41.12 8.38
N SER A 443 31.93 39.89 8.89
CA SER A 443 32.36 38.68 8.19
C SER A 443 31.47 38.42 6.96
N THR A 444 32.09 38.18 5.80
CA THR A 444 31.39 37.69 4.60
C THR A 444 31.04 36.21 4.69
N THR A 445 31.71 35.46 5.57
CA THR A 445 31.41 34.05 5.83
C THR A 445 30.19 33.91 6.73
N VAL A 446 29.22 33.13 6.25
CA VAL A 446 27.94 32.85 6.93
C VAL A 446 27.91 31.37 7.34
N TYR A 447 27.42 31.09 8.53
CA TYR A 447 27.29 29.76 9.12
C TYR A 447 25.83 29.48 9.42
N ASP A 448 25.41 28.23 9.31
CA ASP A 448 24.08 27.82 9.73
C ASP A 448 23.96 27.63 11.26
N ASP A 449 22.77 27.26 11.71
CA ASP A 449 22.45 26.89 13.09
C ASP A 449 23.25 25.69 13.63
N GLN A 450 23.92 24.94 12.76
CA GLN A 450 24.77 23.81 13.12
C GLN A 450 26.26 24.15 13.02
N GLY A 451 26.60 25.42 12.80
CA GLY A 451 27.99 25.87 12.68
C GLY A 451 28.67 25.43 11.39
N ARG A 452 27.92 25.07 10.35
CA ARG A 452 28.44 24.75 9.02
C ARG A 452 28.44 25.99 8.15
N GLU A 453 29.55 26.22 7.46
CA GLU A 453 29.69 27.33 6.51
C GLU A 453 28.72 27.18 5.33
N PHE A 454 28.09 28.28 4.91
CA PHE A 454 27.12 28.31 3.81
C PHE A 454 27.69 27.76 2.50
N ASP A 455 28.97 27.97 2.23
CA ASP A 455 29.63 27.44 1.03
C ASP A 455 29.74 25.91 1.05
N ARG A 456 29.80 25.28 2.24
CA ARG A 456 29.70 23.83 2.39
C ARG A 456 28.26 23.31 2.20
N LEU A 457 27.26 24.19 2.14
CA LEU A 457 25.88 23.86 1.77
C LEU A 457 25.64 23.83 0.24
N ARG A 458 26.70 23.93 -0.59
CA ARG A 458 26.63 23.78 -2.05
C ARG A 458 27.53 22.65 -2.63
N GLY A 459 28.29 21.95 -1.78
CA GLY A 459 29.20 20.86 -2.18
C GLY A 459 28.56 19.47 -2.29
N SER A 460 29.36 18.43 -2.52
CA SER A 460 28.92 17.04 -2.73
C SER A 460 28.22 16.36 -1.53
N SER A 461 28.23 16.98 -0.36
CA SER A 461 27.54 16.53 0.86
C SER A 461 26.52 17.56 1.35
N SER A 462 26.00 18.38 0.44
CA SER A 462 25.14 19.51 0.79
C SER A 462 23.65 19.22 0.65
N HIS A 463 22.83 20.11 1.21
CA HIS A 463 21.37 20.12 1.00
C HIS A 463 21.01 20.28 -0.48
N VAL A 464 21.78 21.08 -1.22
CA VAL A 464 21.57 21.27 -2.67
C VAL A 464 21.83 19.97 -3.42
N GLU A 465 22.89 19.23 -3.09
CA GLU A 465 23.17 17.94 -3.73
C GLU A 465 22.12 16.90 -3.36
N ARG A 466 21.65 16.88 -2.10
CA ARG A 466 20.57 15.99 -1.67
C ARG A 466 19.26 16.30 -2.41
N PHE A 467 18.95 17.58 -2.61
CA PHE A 467 17.80 18.01 -3.40
C PHE A 467 17.97 17.63 -4.88
N ALA A 468 19.14 17.86 -5.47
CA ALA A 468 19.45 17.48 -6.84
C ALA A 468 19.36 15.97 -7.05
N GLN A 469 19.84 15.16 -6.10
CA GLN A 469 19.69 13.71 -6.11
C GLN A 469 18.22 13.29 -6.08
N TYR A 470 17.44 13.85 -5.15
CA TYR A 470 16.01 13.59 -5.07
C TYR A 470 15.32 13.90 -6.42
N MET A 471 15.65 15.04 -7.04
CA MET A 471 15.09 15.42 -8.35
C MET A 471 15.51 14.45 -9.45
N ARG A 472 16.76 13.96 -9.48
CA ARG A 472 17.21 12.96 -10.47
C ARG A 472 16.50 11.61 -10.33
N GLU A 473 16.12 11.24 -9.11
CA GLU A 473 15.46 9.96 -8.82
C GLU A 473 13.94 10.01 -9.03
N ASN A 474 13.33 11.20 -8.89
CA ASN A 474 11.88 11.34 -8.81
C ASN A 474 11.24 12.26 -9.86
N GLY A 475 12.03 13.06 -10.58
CA GLY A 475 11.60 14.10 -11.53
C GLY A 475 11.66 13.72 -12.99
#